data_AF-A0A7W0XM98-F1
#
_entry.id   AF-A0A7W0XM98-F1
#
_cell.length_a   1.000
_cell.length_b   1.000
_cell.length_c   1.000
_cell.angle_alpha   90.00
_cell.angle_beta   90.00
_cell.angle_gamma   90.00
#
_symmetry.space_group_name_H-M   'P 1'
#
loop_
_entity.id
_entity.type
_entity.pdbx_description
1 polymer ?
#
loop_
_entity_poly.entity_id
_entity_poly.type
_entity_poly.pdbx_seq_one_letter_code
_entity_poly.pdbx_strand_id
1 'polypeptide(L)'
;MPDVIRSLAPKLDPDFRDDGTVVELIELLFFAYRDFISDPDAILARSGFGRAHHRVLHFVDRNPGLTVADLLDILKITKQSLARVLKELVDSGFVEQRTGREDRRQRLLFAT
;
A
#
# COMPACT_ATOMS: atom_id res chain seq x y z
N MET A 1 15.90 9.72 -0.80
CA MET A 1 16.62 8.56 -0.24
C MET A 1 16.26 7.26 -0.99
N PRO A 2 16.83 7.00 -2.19
CA PRO A 2 16.69 5.70 -2.87
C PRO A 2 17.90 4.76 -2.68
N ASP A 3 19.06 5.28 -2.30
CA ASP A 3 20.34 4.55 -2.40
C ASP A 3 20.60 3.50 -1.32
N VAL A 4 19.91 3.57 -0.19
CA VAL A 4 20.16 2.65 0.94
C VAL A 4 19.63 1.24 0.66
N ILE A 5 18.49 1.11 -0.04
CA ILE A 5 17.91 -0.21 -0.34
C ILE A 5 18.77 -0.97 -1.36
N ARG A 6 19.40 -0.27 -2.31
CA ARG A 6 20.27 -0.90 -3.32
C ARG A 6 21.58 -1.43 -2.72
N SER A 7 22.03 -0.87 -1.59
CA SER A 7 23.25 -1.25 -0.89
C SER A 7 23.09 -2.44 0.06
N LEU A 8 21.86 -2.81 0.42
CA LEU A 8 21.56 -3.92 1.35
C LEU A 8 21.08 -5.19 0.64
N ALA A 9 20.82 -5.13 -0.67
CA ALA A 9 20.63 -6.33 -1.45
C ALA A 9 21.97 -7.09 -1.48
N PRO A 10 22.04 -8.35 -1.00
CA PRO A 10 23.24 -9.14 -1.17
C PRO A 10 23.61 -9.12 -2.65
N LYS A 11 24.91 -8.96 -2.96
CA LYS A 11 25.40 -9.14 -4.32
C LYS A 11 25.10 -10.60 -4.68
N LEU A 12 23.97 -10.82 -5.34
CA LEU A 12 23.55 -12.13 -5.80
C LEU A 12 24.66 -12.64 -6.70
N ASP A 13 25.27 -13.75 -6.29
CA ASP A 13 26.31 -14.43 -7.04
C ASP A 13 25.76 -14.69 -8.46
N PRO A 14 26.49 -14.41 -9.54
CA PRO A 14 26.01 -14.70 -10.89
C PRO A 14 25.66 -16.19 -11.12
N ASP A 15 26.23 -17.10 -10.32
CA ASP A 15 25.91 -18.54 -10.29
C ASP A 15 24.70 -18.90 -9.42
N PHE A 16 24.07 -17.94 -8.72
CA PHE A 16 22.82 -18.12 -7.97
C PHE A 16 21.60 -18.46 -8.87
N ARG A 17 21.84 -18.70 -10.16
CA ARG A 17 20.85 -18.88 -11.22
C ARG A 17 20.61 -20.36 -11.58
N ASP A 18 21.29 -21.31 -10.92
CA ASP A 18 21.15 -22.76 -11.24
C ASP A 18 20.32 -23.59 -10.24
N ASP A 19 19.88 -23.04 -9.11
CA ASP A 19 19.47 -23.87 -7.98
C ASP A 19 17.96 -23.90 -7.72
N GLY A 20 17.33 -25.08 -7.75
CA GLY A 20 15.94 -25.30 -7.30
C GLY A 20 15.61 -24.69 -5.92
N THR A 21 16.62 -24.42 -5.10
CA THR A 21 16.57 -23.68 -3.84
C THR A 21 16.01 -22.25 -3.98
N VAL A 22 16.36 -21.50 -5.03
CA VAL A 22 15.86 -20.11 -5.20
C VAL A 22 14.37 -20.13 -5.54
N VAL A 23 13.96 -21.08 -6.37
CA VAL A 23 12.55 -21.29 -6.71
C VAL A 23 11.77 -21.68 -5.46
N GLU A 24 12.29 -22.62 -4.67
CA GLU A 24 11.70 -23.04 -3.39
C GLU A 24 11.54 -21.85 -2.42
N LEU A 25 12.55 -20.98 -2.29
CA LEU A 25 12.46 -19.79 -1.44
C LEU A 25 11.41 -18.79 -1.93
N ILE A 26 11.28 -18.59 -3.24
CA ILE A 26 10.24 -17.73 -3.82
C ILE A 26 8.85 -18.32 -3.55
N GLU A 27 8.69 -19.64 -3.67
CA GLU A 27 7.44 -20.35 -3.37
C GLU A 27 7.09 -20.26 -1.88
N LEU A 28 8.05 -20.48 -0.98
CA LEU A 28 7.85 -20.32 0.46
C LEU A 28 7.46 -18.87 0.81
N LEU A 29 8.09 -17.87 0.20
CA LEU A 29 7.69 -16.48 0.37
C LEU A 29 6.28 -16.24 -0.15
N PHE A 30 5.91 -16.83 -1.28
CA PHE A 30 4.56 -16.73 -1.84
C PHE A 30 3.52 -17.32 -0.88
N PHE A 31 3.72 -18.53 -0.36
CA PHE A 31 2.79 -19.16 0.57
C PHE A 31 2.71 -18.41 1.89
N ALA A 32 3.86 -18.00 2.45
CA ALA A 32 3.91 -17.21 3.67
C ALA A 32 3.18 -15.88 3.49
N TYR A 33 3.41 -15.17 2.38
CA TYR A 33 2.74 -13.91 2.11
C TYR A 33 1.22 -14.10 1.93
N ARG A 34 0.80 -15.12 1.16
CA ARG A 34 -0.63 -15.47 0.97
C ARG A 34 -1.32 -15.76 2.29
N ASP A 35 -0.72 -16.61 3.13
CA ASP A 35 -1.33 -17.04 4.38
C ASP A 35 -1.36 -15.88 5.39
N PHE A 36 -0.30 -15.07 5.44
CA PHE A 36 -0.24 -13.85 6.24
C PHE A 36 -1.34 -12.84 5.90
N ILE A 37 -1.72 -12.73 4.62
CA ILE A 37 -2.81 -11.86 4.18
C ILE A 37 -4.19 -12.55 4.18
N SER A 38 -4.32 -13.84 4.46
CA SER A 38 -5.61 -14.51 4.32
C SER A 38 -6.67 -14.01 5.33
N ASP A 39 -6.34 -14.01 6.61
CA ASP A 39 -7.27 -13.61 7.68
C ASP A 39 -7.70 -12.13 7.59
N PRO A 40 -6.79 -11.14 7.41
CA PRO A 40 -7.22 -9.76 7.30
C PRO A 40 -8.03 -9.50 6.02
N ASP A 41 -7.82 -10.26 4.94
CA ASP A 41 -8.67 -10.13 3.74
C ASP A 41 -10.09 -10.63 4.01
N ALA A 42 -10.23 -11.74 4.75
CA ALA A 42 -11.53 -12.23 5.18
C ALA A 42 -12.27 -11.23 6.07
N ILE A 43 -11.54 -10.46 6.90
CA ILE A 43 -12.11 -9.41 7.73
C ILE A 43 -12.54 -8.20 6.87
N LEU A 44 -11.67 -7.71 5.99
CA LEU A 44 -11.95 -6.58 5.11
C LEU A 44 -13.15 -6.84 4.19
N ALA A 45 -13.27 -8.07 3.68
CA ALA A 45 -14.37 -8.48 2.81
C ALA A 45 -15.75 -8.32 3.48
N ARG A 46 -15.85 -8.43 4.81
CA ARG A 46 -17.11 -8.20 5.56
C ARG A 46 -17.60 -6.76 5.44
N SER A 47 -16.70 -5.82 5.17
CA SER A 47 -16.98 -4.40 4.94
C SER A 47 -16.99 -4.04 3.45
N GLY A 48 -16.92 -5.03 2.55
CA GLY A 48 -16.80 -4.80 1.10
C GLY A 48 -15.44 -4.24 0.67
N PHE A 49 -14.44 -4.29 1.54
CA PHE A 49 -13.12 -3.74 1.30
C PHE A 49 -12.11 -4.81 0.88
N GLY A 50 -11.06 -4.37 0.20
CA GLY A 50 -9.91 -5.19 -0.13
C GLY A 50 -8.59 -4.53 0.26
N ARG A 51 -7.48 -5.12 -0.16
CA ARG A 51 -6.13 -4.66 0.19
C ARG A 51 -5.82 -3.22 -0.19
N ALA A 52 -6.42 -2.72 -1.27
CA ALA A 52 -6.23 -1.33 -1.66
C ALA A 52 -6.75 -0.37 -0.58
N HIS A 53 -7.94 -0.64 -0.02
CA HIS A 53 -8.53 0.11 1.09
C HIS A 53 -7.65 0.08 2.32
N HIS A 54 -7.21 -1.12 2.73
CA HIS A 54 -6.34 -1.28 3.89
C HIS A 54 -5.03 -0.50 3.76
N ARG A 55 -4.37 -0.55 2.59
CA ARG A 55 -3.14 0.21 2.37
C ARG A 55 -3.37 1.72 2.45
N VAL A 56 -4.46 2.22 1.86
CA VAL A 56 -4.80 3.66 1.94
C VAL A 56 -5.06 4.07 3.38
N LEU A 57 -5.88 3.31 4.12
CA LEU A 57 -6.15 3.58 5.54
C LEU A 57 -4.88 3.58 6.38
N HIS A 58 -4.02 2.58 6.20
CA HIS A 58 -2.75 2.50 6.91
C HIS A 58 -1.90 3.76 6.71
N PHE A 59 -1.72 4.22 5.47
CA PHE A 59 -0.88 5.40 5.23
C PHE A 59 -1.52 6.71 5.68
N VAL A 60 -2.84 6.84 5.53
CA VAL A 60 -3.58 8.04 6.00
C VAL A 60 -3.58 8.13 7.53
N ASP A 61 -3.78 7.02 8.25
CA ASP A 61 -3.74 6.96 9.71
C ASP A 61 -2.33 7.26 10.25
N ARG A 62 -1.30 6.64 9.64
CA ARG A 62 0.09 6.85 10.05
C ARG A 62 0.63 8.24 9.71
N ASN A 63 0.02 8.94 8.75
CA ASN A 63 0.47 10.24 8.26
C ASN A 63 -0.75 11.16 8.02
N PRO A 64 -1.39 11.68 9.08
CA PRO A 64 -2.54 12.55 8.94
C PRO A 64 -2.20 13.81 8.13
N GLY A 65 -3.03 14.14 7.15
CA GLY A 65 -2.82 15.28 6.25
C GLY A 65 -2.08 14.97 4.96
N LEU A 66 -1.80 13.70 4.63
CA LEU A 66 -1.27 13.34 3.30
C LEU A 66 -2.17 13.85 2.17
N THR A 67 -1.55 14.27 1.07
CA THR A 67 -2.28 14.59 -0.16
C THR A 67 -2.54 13.32 -0.99
N VAL A 68 -3.48 13.42 -1.94
CA VAL A 68 -3.68 12.36 -2.95
C VAL A 68 -2.42 12.10 -3.77
N ALA A 69 -1.60 13.14 -4.02
CA ALA A 69 -0.34 12.98 -4.76
C ALA A 69 0.66 12.14 -3.96
N ASP A 70 0.80 12.41 -2.66
CA ASP A 70 1.69 11.64 -1.79
C ASP A 70 1.28 10.16 -1.74
N LEU A 71 -0.02 9.87 -1.65
CA LEU A 71 -0.51 8.48 -1.69
C LEU A 71 -0.20 7.79 -3.02
N LEU A 72 -0.28 8.49 -4.16
CA LEU A 72 0.13 7.91 -5.45
C LEU A 72 1.62 7.61 -5.48
N ASP A 73 2.43 8.51 -4.92
CA ASP A 73 3.87 8.35 -4.83
C ASP A 73 4.28 7.20 -3.91
N ILE A 74 3.56 6.98 -2.81
CA ILE A 74 3.81 5.86 -1.88
C ILE A 74 3.30 4.54 -2.48
N LEU A 75 2.05 4.50 -2.93
CA LEU A 75 1.40 3.25 -3.32
C LEU A 75 1.78 2.76 -4.71
N LYS A 76 2.35 3.64 -5.55
CA LYS A 76 2.73 3.34 -6.95
C LYS A 76 1.59 2.68 -7.74
N ILE A 77 0.37 3.22 -7.59
CA ILE A 77 -0.84 2.81 -8.32
C ILE A 77 -1.35 3.92 -9.23
N THR A 78 -2.32 3.59 -10.08
CA THR A 78 -2.94 4.59 -10.95
C THR A 78 -3.87 5.53 -10.18
N LYS A 79 -4.00 6.77 -10.67
CA LYS A 79 -4.95 7.76 -10.15
C LYS A 79 -6.39 7.25 -10.14
N GLN A 80 -6.79 6.51 -11.18
CA GLN A 80 -8.14 5.93 -11.28
C GLN A 80 -8.39 4.89 -10.19
N SER A 81 -7.43 3.99 -9.96
CA SER A 81 -7.53 2.98 -8.91
C SER A 81 -7.65 3.63 -7.53
N LEU A 82 -6.79 4.62 -7.24
CA LEU A 82 -6.83 5.35 -5.97
C LEU A 82 -8.14 6.13 -5.80
N ALA A 83 -8.63 6.80 -6.85
CA ALA A 83 -9.87 7.57 -6.78
C ALA A 83 -11.08 6.71 -6.40
N ARG A 84 -11.17 5.48 -6.95
CA ARG A 84 -12.23 4.53 -6.58
C ARG A 84 -12.16 4.15 -5.10
N VAL A 85 -10.97 3.78 -4.63
CA VAL A 85 -10.74 3.35 -3.24
C VAL A 85 -11.00 4.48 -2.25
N LEU A 86 -10.49 5.69 -2.54
CA LEU A 86 -10.71 6.86 -1.69
C LEU A 86 -12.19 7.23 -1.61
N LYS A 87 -12.92 7.16 -2.74
CA LYS A 87 -14.36 7.39 -2.73
C LYS A 87 -15.07 6.43 -1.77
N GLU A 88 -14.81 5.13 -1.90
CA GLU A 88 -15.45 4.11 -1.03
C GLU A 88 -15.10 4.32 0.44
N LEU A 89 -13.86 4.70 0.77
CA LEU A 89 -13.43 5.00 2.14
C LEU A 89 -14.08 6.26 2.72
N VAL A 90 -14.25 7.31 1.91
CA VAL A 90 -14.91 8.56 2.31
C VAL A 90 -16.41 8.34 2.48
N ASP A 91 -17.05 7.67 1.52
CA ASP A 91 -18.48 7.35 1.56
C ASP A 91 -18.83 6.46 2.76
N SER A 92 -17.89 5.59 3.17
CA SER A 92 -18.04 4.72 4.34
C SER A 92 -17.58 5.36 5.67
N GLY A 93 -17.10 6.61 5.64
CA GLY A 93 -16.74 7.36 6.85
C GLY A 93 -15.42 6.94 7.52
N PHE A 94 -14.51 6.28 6.80
CA PHE A 94 -13.18 5.94 7.34
C PHE A 94 -12.10 6.98 7.02
N VAL A 95 -12.35 7.83 6.01
CA VAL A 95 -11.43 8.89 5.60
C VAL A 95 -12.20 10.20 5.40
N GLU A 96 -11.68 11.28 5.96
CA GLU A 96 -12.14 12.64 5.73
C GLU A 96 -11.19 13.38 4.78
N GLN A 97 -11.76 14.14 3.83
CA GLN A 97 -11.02 15.06 2.98
C GLN A 97 -11.20 16.51 3.44
N ARG A 98 -10.11 17.19 3.76
CA ARG A 98 -10.09 18.61 4.13
C ARG A 98 -9.38 19.44 3.07
N THR A 99 -9.87 20.65 2.83
CA THR A 99 -9.21 21.61 1.94
C THR A 99 -7.92 22.11 2.59
N GLY A 100 -6.81 22.13 1.83
CA GLY A 100 -5.55 22.71 2.29
C GLY A 100 -5.69 24.18 2.68
N ARG A 101 -5.03 24.58 3.77
CA ARG A 101 -5.11 25.95 4.29
C ARG A 101 -4.30 26.94 3.44
N GLU A 102 -3.15 26.49 2.91
CA GLU A 102 -2.24 27.27 2.07
C GLU A 102 -2.56 27.17 0.57
N ASP A 103 -2.82 25.96 0.06
CA ASP A 103 -3.34 25.74 -1.30
C ASP A 103 -4.70 25.03 -1.24
N ARG A 104 -5.76 25.76 -1.61
CA ARG A 104 -7.15 25.23 -1.62
C ARG A 104 -7.38 24.15 -2.67
N ARG A 105 -6.47 23.96 -3.63
CA ARG A 105 -6.53 22.87 -4.61
C ARG A 105 -6.09 21.54 -4.01
N GLN A 106 -5.34 21.58 -2.89
CA GLN A 106 -4.94 20.37 -2.19
C GLN A 106 -6.09 19.80 -1.36
N ARG A 107 -6.23 18.48 -1.43
CA ARG A 107 -7.10 17.69 -0.56
C ARG A 107 -6.20 16.93 0.40
N LEU A 108 -6.28 17.29 1.67
CA LEU A 108 -5.57 16.64 2.78
C LEU A 108 -6.47 15.53 3.33
N LEU A 109 -5.89 14.35 3.55
CA LEU A 109 -6.60 13.14 3.95
C LEU A 109 -6.37 12.85 5.44
N PHE A 110 -7.44 12.51 6.16
CA PHE A 110 -7.40 12.17 7.58
C PHE A 110 -8.21 10.91 7.83
N ALA A 111 -7.72 10.01 8.69
CA ALA A 111 -8.54 8.93 9.21
C ALA A 111 -9.60 9.51 10.15
N THR A 112 -10.78 8.90 10.18
CA THR A 112 -11.91 9.31 11.04
C THR A 112 -11.96 8.52 12.34
#